data_AF-A0AAN8UA29-F1
#
_entry.id   AF-A0AAN8UA29-F1
#
_cell.length_a   1.000
_cell.length_b   1.000
_cell.length_c   1.000
_cell.angle_alpha   90.00
_cell.angle_beta   90.00
_cell.angle_gamma   90.00
#
_symmetry.space_group_name_H-M   'P 1'
#
loop_
_entity.id
_entity.type
_entity.pdbx_description
1 polymer ?
#
loop_
_entity_poly.entity_id
_entity_poly.type
_entity_poly.pdbx_seq_one_letter_code
_entity_poly.pdbx_strand_id
1 'polypeptide(L)'
;MMADVSAMTDTSTDVDTDDKNLRFLNSLTLGATSDASDKTRDQKTLRRLSQNREAARKSRLRKKAYVQQLESSRMKLTQLEQELQRARQQGIYASSSGDQSQSMSGNGALAFDVEYARWLEEHNRRTNELRGAVSSHAGDGELRIIVDGILAHYDDLFKIKGDAAKADVFHILSGMWKTPAERCFLWLGGFRSSELLKLLINQLEPLTDQQSLAINNLQQSSQLAEDALSQGIESLQQSLAETLAGSLGPSGSSGNVANYMGQMAMAMGKLGTLEGFILQADNLRQRMLQQMHRILTTRQSARALLAIGDYFARLRALSSLWLARPRE
;
A
#
# COMPACT_ATOMS: atom_id res chain seq x y z
N MET A 1 20.31 -46.71 1.04
CA MET A 1 19.70 -46.94 -0.29
C MET A 1 19.10 -45.60 -0.71
N MET A 2 19.79 -44.86 -1.58
CA MET A 2 19.54 -44.78 -3.04
C MET A 2 18.24 -44.02 -3.34
N ALA A 3 18.14 -43.04 -4.24
CA ALA A 3 19.10 -42.37 -5.11
C ALA A 3 18.47 -41.06 -5.61
N ASP A 4 19.35 -40.21 -6.13
CA ASP A 4 19.18 -38.90 -6.78
C ASP A 4 18.38 -38.96 -8.11
N VAL A 5 18.09 -37.78 -8.69
CA VAL A 5 18.21 -37.42 -10.13
C VAL A 5 17.19 -36.34 -10.57
N SER A 6 17.76 -35.17 -10.90
CA SER A 6 17.25 -34.08 -11.75
C SER A 6 16.87 -34.50 -13.18
N ALA A 7 16.00 -33.74 -13.84
CA ALA A 7 15.89 -33.73 -15.30
C ALA A 7 15.88 -32.29 -15.86
N MET A 8 16.94 -32.02 -16.61
CA MET A 8 17.22 -30.87 -17.48
C MET A 8 16.84 -31.29 -18.91
N THR A 9 16.30 -30.39 -19.73
CA THR A 9 16.05 -30.64 -21.16
C THR A 9 16.98 -29.81 -22.02
N ASP A 10 17.93 -30.49 -22.65
CA ASP A 10 18.75 -30.05 -23.78
C ASP A 10 18.04 -30.38 -25.11
N THR A 11 18.10 -29.48 -26.08
CA THR A 11 17.80 -29.79 -27.49
C THR A 11 19.03 -29.52 -28.34
N SER A 12 19.61 -30.63 -28.81
CA SER A 12 20.66 -30.80 -29.80
C SER A 12 20.17 -30.48 -31.22
N THR A 13 21.03 -29.96 -32.11
CA THR A 13 21.32 -30.63 -33.40
C THR A 13 22.70 -30.20 -33.93
N ASP A 14 23.47 -31.22 -34.26
CA ASP A 14 24.80 -31.28 -34.86
C ASP A 14 24.68 -31.50 -36.39
N VAL A 15 25.53 -30.90 -37.22
CA VAL A 15 25.92 -31.42 -38.55
C VAL A 15 27.31 -30.88 -38.92
N ASP A 16 28.30 -31.74 -38.76
CA ASP A 16 29.60 -31.73 -39.45
C ASP A 16 29.42 -31.90 -40.98
N THR A 17 30.28 -31.30 -41.79
CA THR A 17 30.54 -31.80 -43.15
C THR A 17 32.00 -31.60 -43.56
N ASP A 18 32.56 -32.72 -44.00
CA ASP A 18 33.94 -33.10 -44.20
C ASP A 18 34.75 -32.38 -45.29
N ASP A 19 36.05 -32.56 -45.12
CA ASP A 19 37.18 -32.22 -45.96
C ASP A 19 37.46 -33.31 -47.04
N LYS A 20 38.18 -32.91 -48.11
CA LYS A 20 38.92 -33.72 -49.14
C LYS A 20 38.22 -34.31 -50.38
N ASN A 21 38.66 -33.84 -51.56
CA ASN A 21 39.40 -34.59 -52.63
C ASN A 21 39.47 -33.74 -53.93
N LEU A 22 40.62 -33.38 -54.53
CA LEU A 22 41.70 -34.11 -55.23
C LEU A 22 41.65 -33.86 -56.77
N ARG A 23 42.62 -33.06 -57.24
CA ARG A 23 43.35 -32.97 -58.54
C ARG A 23 42.68 -33.41 -59.87
N PHE A 24 42.94 -32.63 -60.93
CA PHE A 24 43.41 -32.94 -62.32
C PHE A 24 42.98 -31.76 -63.24
N LEU A 25 43.67 -31.24 -64.28
CA LEU A 25 45.07 -31.15 -64.75
C LEU A 25 45.05 -30.23 -66.00
N ASN A 26 46.08 -29.39 -66.18
CA ASN A 26 46.56 -28.63 -67.36
C ASN A 26 45.63 -27.89 -68.35
N SER A 27 45.96 -26.61 -68.59
CA SER A 27 46.47 -26.14 -69.90
C SER A 27 47.21 -24.81 -69.74
N LEU A 28 48.44 -24.76 -70.23
CA LEU A 28 49.26 -23.55 -70.41
C LEU A 28 48.71 -22.67 -71.54
N THR A 29 48.68 -21.36 -71.35
CA THR A 29 48.91 -20.38 -72.43
C THR A 29 49.42 -19.06 -71.83
N LEU A 30 50.56 -18.61 -72.37
CA LEU A 30 51.23 -17.34 -72.10
C LEU A 30 50.29 -16.14 -72.28
N GLY A 31 50.47 -15.12 -71.43
CA GLY A 31 49.89 -13.80 -71.65
C GLY A 31 50.20 -12.85 -70.51
N ALA A 32 51.43 -12.32 -70.48
CA ALA A 32 51.85 -11.29 -69.55
C ALA A 32 50.90 -10.08 -69.59
N THR A 33 50.34 -9.68 -68.45
CA THR A 33 50.25 -8.29 -67.93
C THR A 33 49.50 -8.27 -66.58
N SER A 34 49.99 -7.44 -65.64
CA SER A 34 49.34 -6.99 -64.37
C SER A 34 49.72 -7.65 -63.03
N ASP A 35 51.02 -7.81 -62.76
CA ASP A 35 51.61 -8.12 -61.44
C ASP A 35 51.33 -7.04 -60.34
N ALA A 36 50.63 -5.95 -60.67
CA ALA A 36 50.21 -4.90 -59.74
C ALA A 36 48.81 -5.12 -59.14
N SER A 37 47.92 -5.85 -59.81
CA SER A 37 46.52 -5.98 -59.38
C SER A 37 46.34 -7.02 -58.25
N ASP A 38 47.10 -8.11 -58.29
CA ASP A 38 47.05 -9.20 -57.30
C ASP A 38 47.69 -8.79 -55.97
N LYS A 39 48.85 -8.11 -56.01
CA LYS A 39 49.49 -7.49 -54.83
C LYS A 39 48.57 -6.50 -54.12
N THR A 40 47.72 -5.79 -54.87
CA THR A 40 46.76 -4.83 -54.33
C THR A 40 45.55 -5.52 -53.66
N ARG A 41 45.07 -6.65 -54.21
CA ARG A 41 44.03 -7.48 -53.57
C ARG A 41 44.52 -8.13 -52.28
N ASP A 42 45.76 -8.62 -52.26
CA ASP A 42 46.38 -9.20 -51.08
C ASP A 42 46.62 -8.16 -49.98
N GLN A 43 47.10 -6.96 -50.34
CA GLN A 43 47.28 -5.87 -49.39
C GLN A 43 45.94 -5.39 -48.78
N LYS A 44 44.87 -5.34 -49.58
CA LYS A 44 43.51 -5.02 -49.12
C LYS A 44 42.96 -6.10 -48.19
N THR A 45 43.26 -7.37 -48.48
CA THR A 45 42.84 -8.52 -47.67
C THR A 45 43.57 -8.55 -46.32
N LEU A 46 44.89 -8.30 -46.30
CA LEU A 46 45.69 -8.16 -45.09
C LEU A 46 45.20 -7.01 -44.20
N ARG A 47 44.81 -5.86 -44.80
CA ARG A 47 44.25 -4.72 -44.06
C ARG A 47 42.87 -5.02 -43.45
N ARG A 48 42.02 -5.79 -44.14
CA ARG A 48 40.74 -6.26 -43.58
C ARG A 48 40.94 -7.23 -42.43
N LEU A 49 41.89 -8.15 -42.54
CA LEU A 49 42.23 -9.10 -41.49
C LEU A 49 42.79 -8.40 -40.25
N SER A 50 43.64 -7.37 -40.41
CA SER A 50 44.14 -6.60 -39.28
C SER A 50 43.03 -5.80 -38.57
N GLN A 51 42.13 -5.17 -39.33
CA GLN A 51 40.96 -4.48 -38.77
C GLN A 51 39.99 -5.45 -38.07
N ASN A 52 39.77 -6.65 -38.62
CA ASN A 52 38.92 -7.66 -37.99
C ASN A 52 39.55 -8.17 -36.68
N ARG A 53 40.86 -8.39 -36.65
CA ARG A 53 41.60 -8.74 -35.42
C ARG A 53 41.47 -7.63 -34.35
N GLU A 54 41.56 -6.37 -34.75
CA GLU A 54 41.42 -5.24 -33.83
C GLU A 54 39.97 -5.07 -33.34
N ALA A 55 38.98 -5.23 -34.22
CA ALA A 55 37.57 -5.21 -33.88
C ALA A 55 37.20 -6.35 -32.92
N ALA A 56 37.73 -7.56 -33.15
CA ALA A 56 37.55 -8.71 -32.27
C ALA A 56 38.16 -8.45 -30.88
N ARG A 57 39.36 -7.85 -30.80
CA ARG A 57 39.97 -7.43 -29.53
C ARG A 57 39.11 -6.40 -28.80
N LYS A 58 38.65 -5.35 -29.48
CA LYS A 58 37.77 -4.32 -28.89
C LYS A 58 36.43 -4.91 -28.42
N SER A 59 35.84 -5.83 -29.19
CA SER A 59 34.61 -6.54 -28.81
C SER A 59 34.81 -7.38 -27.56
N ARG A 60 35.89 -8.17 -27.50
CA ARG A 60 36.25 -8.95 -26.30
C ARG A 60 36.45 -8.06 -25.08
N LEU A 61 37.11 -6.92 -25.23
CA LEU A 61 37.35 -5.99 -24.11
C LEU A 61 36.03 -5.39 -23.59
N ARG A 62 35.11 -4.98 -24.47
CA ARG A 62 33.79 -4.49 -24.08
C ARG A 62 32.96 -5.56 -23.38
N LYS A 63 32.94 -6.78 -23.92
CA LYS A 63 32.25 -7.91 -23.27
C LYS A 63 32.83 -8.21 -21.89
N LYS A 64 34.17 -8.18 -21.76
CA LYS A 64 34.84 -8.37 -20.46
C LYS A 64 34.45 -7.28 -19.45
N ALA A 65 34.45 -6.02 -19.87
CA ALA A 65 34.03 -4.90 -19.01
C ALA A 65 32.55 -5.03 -18.59
N TYR A 66 31.67 -5.43 -19.52
CA TYR A 66 30.26 -5.64 -19.23
C TYR A 66 30.02 -6.80 -18.25
N VAL A 67 30.72 -7.92 -18.42
CA VAL A 67 30.66 -9.05 -17.48
C VAL A 67 31.14 -8.63 -16.09
N GLN A 68 32.25 -7.88 -16.01
CA GLN A 68 32.74 -7.36 -14.73
C GLN A 68 31.74 -6.40 -14.07
N GLN A 69 31.04 -5.59 -14.86
CA GLN A 69 29.97 -4.73 -14.35
C GLN A 69 28.79 -5.56 -13.81
N LEU A 70 28.38 -6.62 -14.51
CA LEU A 70 27.33 -7.54 -14.05
C LEU A 70 27.73 -8.24 -12.75
N GLU A 71 28.97 -8.70 -12.62
CA GLU A 71 29.49 -9.31 -11.39
C GLU A 71 29.47 -8.31 -10.23
N SER A 72 29.90 -7.07 -10.46
CA SER A 72 29.83 -6.03 -9.42
C SER A 72 28.38 -5.69 -9.02
N SER A 73 27.46 -5.72 -9.99
CA SER A 73 26.04 -5.44 -9.75
C SER A 73 25.38 -6.56 -8.98
N ARG A 74 25.70 -7.83 -9.30
CA ARG A 74 25.26 -9.00 -8.55
C ARG A 74 25.73 -8.96 -7.10
N MET A 75 27.02 -8.65 -6.85
CA MET A 75 27.53 -8.54 -5.48
C MET A 75 26.82 -7.43 -4.68
N LYS A 76 26.58 -6.26 -5.28
CA LYS A 76 25.81 -5.19 -4.63
C LYS A 76 24.38 -5.64 -4.32
N LEU A 77 23.74 -6.37 -5.22
CA LEU A 77 22.37 -6.85 -5.02
C LEU A 77 22.31 -7.85 -3.86
N THR A 78 23.26 -8.79 -3.79
CA THR A 78 23.38 -9.71 -2.63
C THR A 78 23.66 -8.97 -1.32
N GLN A 79 24.48 -7.90 -1.35
CA GLN A 79 24.71 -7.07 -0.17
C GLN A 79 23.42 -6.36 0.30
N LEU A 80 22.68 -5.76 -0.64
CA LEU A 80 21.41 -5.10 -0.34
C LEU A 80 20.36 -6.10 0.19
N GLU A 81 20.31 -7.31 -0.36
CA GLU A 81 19.43 -8.38 0.15
C GLU A 81 19.80 -8.77 1.59
N GLN A 82 21.09 -8.89 1.91
CA GLN A 82 21.56 -9.16 3.27
C GLN A 82 21.25 -8.01 4.23
N GLU A 83 21.42 -6.76 3.80
CA GLU A 83 21.07 -5.57 4.59
C GLU A 83 19.56 -5.51 4.84
N LEU A 84 18.74 -5.84 3.84
CA LEU A 84 17.27 -5.89 3.97
C LEU A 84 16.83 -7.01 4.91
N GLN A 85 17.47 -8.19 4.84
CA GLN A 85 17.24 -9.28 5.81
C GLN A 85 17.68 -8.88 7.22
N ARG A 86 18.82 -8.20 7.38
CA ARG A 86 19.28 -7.66 8.67
C ARG A 86 18.32 -6.61 9.22
N ALA A 87 17.83 -5.69 8.40
CA ALA A 87 16.87 -4.67 8.80
C ALA A 87 15.53 -5.30 9.23
N ARG A 88 15.07 -6.34 8.53
CA ARG A 88 13.89 -7.12 8.94
C ARG A 88 14.10 -7.83 10.28
N GLN A 89 15.28 -8.41 10.52
CA GLN A 89 15.59 -9.06 11.79
C GLN A 89 15.78 -8.04 12.92
N GLN A 90 16.41 -6.90 12.67
CA GLN A 90 16.49 -5.80 13.64
C GLN A 90 15.12 -5.19 13.95
N GLY A 91 14.20 -5.15 12.99
CA GLY A 91 12.79 -4.81 13.22
C GLY A 91 12.03 -5.83 14.10
N ILE A 92 12.51 -7.07 14.18
CA ILE A 92 11.96 -8.11 15.08
C ILE A 92 12.58 -8.00 16.49
N TYR A 93 13.87 -7.63 16.61
CA TYR A 93 14.60 -7.55 17.89
C TYR A 93 14.62 -6.16 18.56
N ALA A 94 14.24 -5.07 17.87
CA ALA A 94 14.07 -3.73 18.47
C ALA A 94 12.82 -3.60 19.36
N SER A 95 12.21 -4.73 19.74
CA SER A 95 11.13 -4.81 20.72
C SER A 95 11.62 -4.99 22.17
N SER A 96 12.95 -5.10 22.43
CA SER A 96 13.43 -5.39 23.79
C SER A 96 14.65 -4.62 24.31
N SER A 97 15.03 -3.46 23.77
CA SER A 97 16.08 -2.66 24.42
C SER A 97 15.83 -1.18 24.24
N GLY A 98 15.58 -0.53 25.39
CA GLY A 98 15.28 0.87 25.50
C GLY A 98 16.46 1.78 25.20
N ASP A 99 16.08 3.04 25.05
CA ASP A 99 16.89 4.24 25.03
C ASP A 99 17.45 4.67 23.67
N GLN A 100 16.64 5.46 22.94
CA GLN A 100 17.13 6.64 22.21
C GLN A 100 15.96 7.53 21.77
N SER A 101 15.85 8.66 22.48
CA SER A 101 15.20 9.88 22.03
C SER A 101 15.70 10.29 20.64
N GLN A 102 14.75 10.65 19.75
CA GLN A 102 14.93 11.08 18.35
C GLN A 102 14.76 10.00 17.26
N SER A 103 13.60 9.32 17.23
CA SER A 103 12.98 8.78 16.01
C SER A 103 11.49 8.45 16.21
N MET A 104 10.72 9.36 16.80
CA MET A 104 9.29 9.11 17.08
C MET A 104 8.36 9.30 15.87
N SER A 105 8.80 9.96 14.80
CA SER A 105 7.91 10.26 13.67
C SER A 105 7.62 9.04 12.77
N GLY A 106 8.51 8.05 12.70
CA GLY A 106 8.29 6.82 11.92
C GLY A 106 7.61 5.70 12.71
N ASN A 107 7.52 5.84 14.04
CA ASN A 107 7.04 4.78 14.92
C ASN A 107 5.55 4.90 15.27
N GLY A 108 4.95 6.09 15.07
CA GLY A 108 3.54 6.35 15.41
C GLY A 108 2.55 5.51 14.61
N ALA A 109 2.78 5.36 13.29
CA ALA A 109 1.94 4.52 12.43
C ALA A 109 1.98 3.04 12.83
N LEU A 110 3.17 2.49 13.07
CA LEU A 110 3.34 1.10 13.52
C LEU A 110 2.76 0.88 14.92
N ALA A 111 2.95 1.82 15.85
CA ALA A 111 2.37 1.76 17.18
C ALA A 111 0.83 1.75 17.10
N PHE A 112 0.25 2.62 16.26
CA PHE A 112 -1.18 2.63 16.02
C PHE A 112 -1.67 1.31 15.43
N ASP A 113 -0.98 0.73 14.45
CA ASP A 113 -1.38 -0.55 13.83
C ASP A 113 -1.43 -1.68 14.86
N VAL A 114 -0.47 -1.72 15.78
CA VAL A 114 -0.43 -2.70 16.89
C VAL A 114 -1.58 -2.46 17.87
N GLU A 115 -1.81 -1.22 18.30
CA GLU A 115 -2.92 -0.90 19.20
C GLU A 115 -4.29 -1.17 18.54
N TYR A 116 -4.43 -0.86 17.25
CA TYR A 116 -5.65 -1.15 16.50
C TYR A 116 -5.89 -2.67 16.37
N ALA A 117 -4.84 -3.45 16.12
CA ALA A 117 -4.95 -4.92 16.09
C ALA A 117 -5.45 -5.48 17.43
N ARG A 118 -4.87 -5.03 18.55
CA ARG A 118 -5.33 -5.41 19.89
C ARG A 118 -6.78 -4.98 20.15
N TRP A 119 -7.11 -3.75 19.77
CA TRP A 119 -8.47 -3.24 19.87
C TRP A 119 -9.46 -4.11 19.08
N LEU A 120 -9.08 -4.55 17.89
CA LEU A 120 -9.92 -5.37 17.02
C LEU A 120 -10.12 -6.79 17.58
N GLU A 121 -9.08 -7.41 18.14
CA GLU A 121 -9.17 -8.69 18.84
C GLU A 121 -10.16 -8.62 20.00
N GLU A 122 -10.02 -7.60 20.86
CA GLU A 122 -10.92 -7.38 21.98
C GLU A 122 -12.35 -7.02 21.52
N HIS A 123 -12.50 -6.27 20.43
CA HIS A 123 -13.80 -5.98 19.84
C HIS A 123 -14.49 -7.26 19.35
N ASN A 124 -13.75 -8.18 18.72
CA ASN A 124 -14.31 -9.47 18.31
C ASN A 124 -14.71 -10.31 19.54
N ARG A 125 -13.91 -10.31 20.62
CA ARG A 125 -14.25 -11.00 21.88
C ARG A 125 -15.56 -10.47 22.47
N ARG A 126 -15.70 -9.14 22.60
CA ARG A 126 -16.92 -8.49 23.12
C ARG A 126 -18.13 -8.73 22.23
N THR A 127 -17.94 -8.71 20.92
CA THR A 127 -19.03 -9.01 19.96
C THR A 127 -19.52 -10.45 20.11
N ASN A 128 -18.60 -11.40 20.33
CA ASN A 128 -18.95 -12.81 20.58
C ASN A 128 -19.66 -13.00 21.93
N GLU A 129 -19.21 -12.29 22.96
CA GLU A 129 -19.88 -12.24 24.28
C GLU A 129 -21.32 -11.73 24.17
N LEU A 130 -21.51 -10.59 23.49
CA LEU A 130 -22.84 -10.03 23.22
C LEU A 130 -23.72 -11.01 22.44
N ARG A 131 -23.16 -11.69 21.42
CA ARG A 131 -23.89 -12.69 20.64
C ARG A 131 -24.34 -13.84 21.51
N GLY A 132 -23.45 -14.36 22.36
CA GLY A 132 -23.76 -15.40 23.34
C GLY A 132 -24.90 -14.99 24.27
N ALA A 133 -24.82 -13.80 24.86
CA ALA A 133 -25.85 -13.26 25.75
C ALA A 133 -27.21 -13.06 25.05
N VAL A 134 -27.21 -12.59 23.80
CA VAL A 134 -28.44 -12.48 23.01
C VAL A 134 -29.03 -13.86 22.71
N SER A 135 -28.20 -14.83 22.32
CA SER A 135 -28.64 -16.21 22.02
C SER A 135 -29.15 -16.97 23.25
N SER A 136 -28.56 -16.74 24.43
CA SER A 136 -29.02 -17.32 25.69
C SER A 136 -30.22 -16.59 26.31
N HIS A 137 -30.75 -15.56 25.65
CA HIS A 137 -31.86 -14.74 26.13
C HIS A 137 -31.55 -14.07 27.49
N ALA A 138 -30.32 -13.57 27.64
CA ALA A 138 -29.90 -12.81 28.81
C ALA A 138 -30.89 -11.66 29.14
N GLY A 139 -30.99 -11.38 30.44
CA GLY A 139 -31.83 -10.31 30.96
C GLY A 139 -31.31 -8.94 30.52
N ASP A 140 -32.20 -7.95 30.46
CA ASP A 140 -31.86 -6.61 29.99
C ASP A 140 -30.77 -5.91 30.82
N GLY A 141 -30.63 -6.24 32.11
CA GLY A 141 -29.55 -5.73 32.95
C GLY A 141 -28.16 -6.23 32.52
N GLU A 142 -28.04 -7.52 32.22
CA GLU A 142 -26.80 -8.13 31.72
C GLU A 142 -26.45 -7.61 30.32
N LEU A 143 -27.44 -7.56 29.42
CA LEU A 143 -27.26 -6.99 28.08
C LEU A 143 -26.81 -5.54 28.14
N ARG A 144 -27.32 -4.74 29.08
CA ARG A 144 -26.91 -3.34 29.25
C ARG A 144 -25.44 -3.22 29.58
N ILE A 145 -24.94 -4.02 30.52
CA ILE A 145 -23.52 -4.01 30.91
C ILE A 145 -22.63 -4.31 29.69
N ILE A 146 -22.99 -5.32 28.89
CA ILE A 146 -22.22 -5.70 27.70
C ILE A 146 -22.29 -4.62 26.62
N VAL A 147 -23.49 -4.07 26.35
CA VAL A 147 -23.72 -2.99 25.38
C VAL A 147 -22.92 -1.74 25.76
N ASP A 148 -23.00 -1.30 27.01
CA ASP A 148 -22.28 -0.14 27.52
C ASP A 148 -20.76 -0.36 27.43
N GLY A 149 -20.30 -1.58 27.72
CA GLY A 149 -18.91 -1.97 27.56
C GLY A 149 -18.42 -1.92 26.10
N ILE A 150 -19.25 -2.26 25.12
CA ILE A 150 -18.91 -2.13 23.69
C ILE A 150 -18.89 -0.66 23.25
N LEU A 151 -19.82 0.16 23.74
CA LEU A 151 -19.84 1.60 23.44
C LEU A 151 -18.59 2.29 23.99
N ALA A 152 -18.20 1.98 25.23
CA ALA A 152 -16.95 2.47 25.81
C ALA A 152 -15.73 1.99 25.01
N HIS A 153 -15.75 0.75 24.50
CA HIS A 153 -14.67 0.24 23.63
C HIS A 153 -14.54 1.04 22.33
N TYR A 154 -15.64 1.51 21.74
CA TYR A 154 -15.58 2.44 20.60
C TYR A 154 -14.99 3.80 20.98
N ASP A 155 -15.28 4.32 22.17
CA ASP A 155 -14.68 5.57 22.65
C ASP A 155 -13.15 5.46 22.71
N ASP A 156 -12.62 4.31 23.13
CA ASP A 156 -11.17 4.05 23.16
C ASP A 156 -10.55 4.00 21.76
N LEU A 157 -11.26 3.45 20.76
CA LEU A 157 -10.82 3.50 19.36
C LEU A 157 -10.62 4.95 18.89
N PHE A 158 -11.60 5.82 19.17
CA PHE A 158 -11.54 7.22 18.74
C PHE A 158 -10.42 7.99 19.45
N LYS A 159 -10.12 7.68 20.72
CA LYS A 159 -8.96 8.25 21.43
C LYS A 159 -7.64 7.82 20.79
N ILE A 160 -7.43 6.51 20.62
CA ILE A 160 -6.20 5.96 20.02
C ILE A 160 -6.00 6.51 18.61
N LYS A 161 -7.08 6.61 17.82
CA LYS A 161 -7.04 7.20 16.48
C LYS A 161 -6.75 8.70 16.50
N GLY A 162 -7.29 9.44 17.47
CA GLY A 162 -6.99 10.86 17.66
C GLY A 162 -5.51 11.11 17.96
N ASP A 163 -4.91 10.28 18.82
CA ASP A 163 -3.48 10.38 19.12
C ASP A 163 -2.60 9.95 17.93
N ALA A 164 -3.03 8.93 17.18
CA ALA A 164 -2.35 8.54 15.95
C ALA A 164 -2.45 9.62 14.85
N ALA A 165 -3.57 10.34 14.75
CA ALA A 165 -3.73 11.43 13.79
C ALA A 165 -2.81 12.62 14.08
N LYS A 166 -2.52 12.91 15.36
CA LYS A 166 -1.51 13.90 15.76
C LYS A 166 -0.10 13.51 15.34
N ALA A 167 0.20 12.21 15.39
CA ALA A 167 1.52 11.68 15.03
C ALA A 167 1.69 11.54 13.51
N ASP A 168 0.69 10.99 12.83
CA ASP A 168 0.66 10.77 11.38
C ASP A 168 -0.78 10.76 10.85
N VAL A 169 -1.25 11.95 10.46
CA VAL A 169 -2.58 12.16 9.88
C VAL A 169 -2.77 11.41 8.55
N PHE A 170 -1.71 11.20 7.78
CA PHE A 170 -1.78 10.57 6.46
C PHE A 170 -1.91 9.06 6.58
N HIS A 171 -1.32 8.43 7.60
CA HIS A 171 -1.56 7.01 7.90
C HIS A 171 -3.06 6.74 8.15
N ILE A 172 -3.70 7.62 8.93
CA ILE A 172 -5.13 7.49 9.24
C ILE A 172 -6.00 7.73 8.00
N LEU A 173 -5.75 8.81 7.24
CA LEU A 173 -6.52 9.17 6.05
C LEU A 173 -6.37 8.17 4.92
N SER A 174 -5.16 7.66 4.70
CA SER A 174 -4.91 6.66 3.65
C SER A 174 -5.62 5.34 3.96
N GLY A 175 -5.91 5.04 5.23
CA GLY A 175 -6.58 3.81 5.63
C GLY A 175 -5.66 2.59 5.57
N MET A 176 -4.33 2.77 5.60
CA MET A 176 -3.35 1.68 5.53
C MET A 176 -3.50 0.65 6.66
N TRP A 177 -4.05 1.08 7.79
CA TRP A 177 -4.40 0.28 8.96
C TRP A 177 -5.65 -0.60 8.77
N LYS A 178 -6.34 -0.51 7.63
CA LYS A 178 -7.53 -1.31 7.27
C LYS A 178 -7.26 -2.27 6.13
N THR A 179 -8.08 -3.32 6.03
CA THR A 179 -8.02 -4.24 4.89
C THR A 179 -8.44 -3.54 3.58
N PRO A 180 -7.90 -3.94 2.42
CA PRO A 180 -8.25 -3.33 1.13
C PRO A 180 -9.76 -3.17 0.86
N ALA A 181 -10.58 -4.18 1.19
CA ALA A 181 -12.02 -4.09 0.98
C ALA A 181 -12.70 -3.08 1.92
N GLU A 182 -12.25 -2.96 3.17
CA GLU A 182 -12.76 -1.94 4.09
C GLU A 182 -12.41 -0.53 3.63
N ARG A 183 -11.23 -0.34 3.02
CA ARG A 183 -10.76 0.98 2.54
C ARG A 183 -11.70 1.62 1.51
N CYS A 184 -12.41 0.80 0.73
CA CYS A 184 -13.42 1.28 -0.23
C CYS A 184 -14.57 2.05 0.43
N PHE A 185 -14.80 1.84 1.73
CA PHE A 185 -15.91 2.45 2.48
C PHE A 185 -15.43 3.47 3.53
N LEU A 186 -14.15 3.85 3.49
CA LEU A 186 -13.61 4.87 4.38
C LEU A 186 -13.96 6.28 3.91
N TRP A 187 -14.34 7.10 4.88
CA TRP A 187 -14.53 8.53 4.79
C TRP A 187 -13.87 9.16 6.02
N LEU A 188 -12.85 10.00 5.84
CA LEU A 188 -12.14 10.66 6.95
C LEU A 188 -11.66 9.69 8.05
N GLY A 189 -10.99 8.63 7.60
CA GLY A 189 -10.44 7.59 8.46
C GLY A 189 -11.48 6.70 9.15
N GLY A 190 -12.73 6.64 8.69
CA GLY A 190 -13.71 5.72 9.28
C GLY A 190 -14.96 5.57 8.43
N PHE A 191 -16.03 4.98 8.97
CA PHE A 191 -17.29 4.83 8.25
C PHE A 191 -18.11 6.13 8.21
N ARG A 192 -19.01 6.28 7.23
CA ARG A 192 -20.04 7.34 7.27
C ARG A 192 -21.16 6.93 8.23
N SER A 193 -21.50 7.80 9.17
CA SER A 193 -22.54 7.59 10.18
C SER A 193 -23.91 7.47 9.53
N SER A 194 -24.21 8.31 8.53
CA SER A 194 -25.48 8.28 7.81
C SER A 194 -25.69 6.96 7.07
N GLU A 195 -24.66 6.48 6.36
CA GLU A 195 -24.69 5.22 5.63
C GLU A 195 -24.81 4.02 6.58
N LEU A 196 -24.10 4.04 7.71
CA LEU A 196 -24.23 2.99 8.71
C LEU A 196 -25.66 2.92 9.27
N LEU A 197 -26.28 4.06 9.60
CA LEU A 197 -27.66 4.10 10.08
C LEU A 197 -28.66 3.57 9.04
N LYS A 198 -28.48 3.91 7.75
CA LYS A 198 -29.29 3.37 6.65
C LYS A 198 -29.21 1.85 6.56
N LEU A 199 -28.03 1.27 6.77
CA LEU A 199 -27.84 -0.19 6.75
C LEU A 199 -28.51 -0.88 7.94
N LEU A 200 -28.59 -0.21 9.09
CA LEU A 200 -29.12 -0.76 10.32
C LEU A 200 -30.64 -0.71 10.41
N ILE A 201 -31.30 0.31 9.86
CA ILE A 201 -32.74 0.52 10.07
C ILE A 201 -33.59 -0.70 9.67
N ASN A 202 -33.21 -1.38 8.57
CA ASN A 202 -33.88 -2.57 8.06
C ASN A 202 -33.63 -3.84 8.89
N GLN A 203 -32.64 -3.82 9.80
CA GLN A 203 -32.25 -4.97 10.62
C GLN A 203 -32.76 -4.89 12.06
N LEU A 204 -33.37 -3.76 12.44
CA LEU A 204 -33.75 -3.46 13.83
C LEU A 204 -35.23 -3.65 14.13
N GLU A 205 -36.01 -4.22 13.21
CA GLU A 205 -37.43 -4.46 13.42
C GLU A 205 -37.67 -5.46 14.59
N PRO A 206 -38.66 -5.20 15.46
CA PRO A 206 -39.60 -4.07 15.43
C PRO A 206 -39.04 -2.79 16.07
N LEU A 207 -39.27 -1.64 15.41
CA LEU A 207 -39.07 -0.28 15.94
C LEU A 207 -40.43 0.40 16.08
N THR A 208 -40.60 1.26 17.08
CA THR A 208 -41.80 2.12 17.16
C THR A 208 -41.72 3.25 16.13
N ASP A 209 -42.86 3.82 15.73
CA ASP A 209 -42.89 4.96 14.81
C ASP A 209 -42.03 6.14 15.31
N GLN A 210 -42.05 6.37 16.63
CA GLN A 210 -41.21 7.38 17.27
C GLN A 210 -39.71 7.06 17.17
N GLN A 211 -39.32 5.79 17.37
CA GLN A 211 -37.93 5.37 17.21
C GLN A 211 -37.48 5.49 15.75
N SER A 212 -38.29 5.04 14.81
CA SER A 212 -38.01 5.14 13.37
C SER A 212 -37.83 6.58 12.92
N LEU A 213 -38.72 7.48 13.36
CA LEU A 213 -38.60 8.92 13.08
C LEU A 213 -37.32 9.50 13.70
N ALA A 214 -36.99 9.15 14.94
CA ALA A 214 -35.79 9.63 15.61
C ALA A 214 -34.50 9.14 14.94
N ILE A 215 -34.45 7.88 14.48
CA ILE A 215 -33.31 7.34 13.71
C ILE A 215 -33.18 8.05 12.36
N ASN A 216 -34.29 8.29 11.65
CA ASN A 216 -34.26 9.04 10.38
C ASN A 216 -33.75 10.46 10.58
N ASN A 217 -34.17 11.15 11.63
CA ASN A 217 -33.65 12.48 11.97
C ASN A 217 -32.15 12.44 12.30
N LEU A 218 -31.70 11.44 13.06
CA LEU A 218 -30.28 11.24 13.37
C LEU A 218 -29.46 10.97 12.09
N GLN A 219 -30.00 10.19 11.17
CA GLN A 219 -29.38 9.89 9.87
C GLN A 219 -29.25 11.15 9.01
N GLN A 220 -30.31 11.95 8.90
CA GLN A 220 -30.29 13.22 8.17
C GLN A 220 -29.33 14.23 8.79
N SER A 221 -29.37 14.40 10.12
CA SER A 221 -28.46 15.31 10.83
C SER A 221 -27.00 14.86 10.67
N SER A 222 -26.73 13.55 10.71
CA SER A 222 -25.39 13.01 10.44
C SER A 222 -24.95 13.34 9.02
N GLN A 223 -25.81 13.12 8.01
CA GLN A 223 -25.50 13.42 6.61
C GLN A 223 -25.11 14.89 6.41
N LEU A 224 -25.88 15.82 6.97
CA LEU A 224 -25.58 17.26 6.84
C LEU A 224 -24.22 17.63 7.44
N ALA A 225 -23.86 17.03 8.59
CA ALA A 225 -22.55 17.25 9.20
C ALA A 225 -21.42 16.63 8.37
N GLU A 226 -21.64 15.45 7.78
CA GLU A 226 -20.69 14.81 6.87
C GLU A 226 -20.46 15.63 5.59
N ASP A 227 -21.52 16.21 5.02
CA ASP A 227 -21.45 17.03 3.82
C ASP A 227 -20.67 18.33 4.11
N ALA A 228 -20.93 18.97 5.25
CA ALA A 228 -20.18 20.14 5.69
C ALA A 228 -18.69 19.84 5.89
N LEU A 229 -18.34 18.71 6.51
CA LEU A 229 -16.95 18.28 6.68
C LEU A 229 -16.29 17.95 5.34
N SER A 230 -17.01 17.32 4.41
CA SER A 230 -16.50 16.99 3.07
C SER A 230 -16.19 18.26 2.28
N GLN A 231 -17.10 19.25 2.28
CA GLN A 231 -16.88 20.56 1.66
C GLN A 231 -15.69 21.31 2.29
N GLY A 232 -15.53 21.22 3.62
CA GLY A 232 -14.39 21.82 4.31
C GLY A 232 -13.05 21.26 3.83
N ILE A 233 -12.97 19.94 3.57
CA ILE A 233 -11.76 19.30 3.06
C ILE A 233 -11.53 19.64 1.59
N GLU A 234 -12.57 19.68 0.77
CA GLU A 234 -12.46 20.11 -0.63
C GLU A 234 -11.91 21.54 -0.71
N SER A 235 -12.41 22.44 0.13
CA SER A 235 -11.90 23.81 0.25
C SER A 235 -10.43 23.85 0.70
N LEU A 236 -10.06 23.02 1.69
CA LEU A 236 -8.68 22.88 2.13
C LEU A 236 -7.75 22.39 1.00
N GLN A 237 -8.18 21.37 0.25
CA GLN A 237 -7.43 20.80 -0.87
C GLN A 237 -7.25 21.81 -1.99
N GLN A 238 -8.31 22.55 -2.34
CA GLN A 238 -8.25 23.63 -3.33
C GLN A 238 -7.28 24.73 -2.88
N SER A 239 -7.38 25.17 -1.64
CA SER A 239 -6.50 26.19 -1.06
C SER A 239 -5.03 25.73 -1.01
N LEU A 240 -4.79 24.45 -0.74
CA LEU A 240 -3.46 23.83 -0.79
C LEU A 240 -2.93 23.84 -2.22
N ALA A 241 -3.73 23.40 -3.21
CA ALA A 241 -3.34 23.38 -4.61
C ALA A 241 -2.95 24.78 -5.13
N GLU A 242 -3.72 25.82 -4.78
CA GLU A 242 -3.42 27.22 -5.13
C GLU A 242 -2.10 27.70 -4.52
N THR A 243 -1.79 27.28 -3.29
CA THR A 243 -0.53 27.64 -2.61
C THR A 243 0.67 27.02 -3.29
N LEU A 244 0.54 25.78 -3.77
CA LEU A 244 1.58 25.07 -4.50
C LEU A 244 1.74 25.64 -5.92
N ALA A 245 0.64 25.95 -6.59
CA ALA A 245 0.60 26.46 -7.96
C ALA A 245 1.10 27.91 -8.09
N GLY A 246 1.03 28.72 -7.03
CA GLY A 246 1.56 30.10 -7.00
C GLY A 246 3.06 30.23 -7.30
N SER A 247 3.79 29.12 -7.43
CA SER A 247 5.19 29.03 -7.89
C SER A 247 5.39 28.95 -9.41
N LEU A 248 4.32 28.72 -10.19
CA LEU A 248 4.36 28.44 -11.64
C LEU A 248 4.20 29.68 -12.54
N GLY A 249 4.24 30.89 -11.97
CA GLY A 249 4.06 32.14 -12.74
C GLY A 249 5.19 32.44 -13.74
N PRO A 250 4.93 33.19 -14.83
CA PRO A 250 5.80 33.30 -16.01
C PRO A 250 7.07 34.15 -15.82
N SER A 251 7.37 34.62 -14.61
CA SER A 251 8.60 35.38 -14.34
C SER A 251 9.70 34.45 -13.87
N GLY A 252 10.54 34.04 -14.82
CA GLY A 252 11.81 33.34 -14.62
C GLY A 252 12.86 34.15 -13.86
N SER A 253 12.56 34.56 -12.64
CA SER A 253 13.60 34.90 -11.67
C SER A 253 13.97 33.62 -10.94
N SER A 254 15.21 33.18 -11.15
CA SER A 254 15.91 32.20 -10.31
C SER A 254 15.37 32.21 -8.87
N GLY A 255 14.79 31.07 -8.49
CA GLY A 255 14.01 30.89 -7.26
C GLY A 255 14.66 31.54 -6.04
N ASN A 256 13.97 32.54 -5.49
CA ASN A 256 14.27 32.98 -4.15
C ASN A 256 13.83 31.84 -3.23
N VAL A 257 14.78 31.05 -2.72
CA VAL A 257 14.54 29.91 -1.83
C VAL A 257 13.59 30.30 -0.69
N ALA A 258 13.66 31.56 -0.24
CA ALA A 258 12.75 32.16 0.73
C ALA A 258 11.26 32.12 0.30
N ASN A 259 10.94 32.39 -0.97
CA ASN A 259 9.56 32.35 -1.47
C ASN A 259 9.02 30.91 -1.52
N TYR A 260 9.82 29.96 -2.01
CA TYR A 260 9.46 28.54 -2.02
C TYR A 260 9.28 28.01 -0.60
N MET A 261 10.22 28.32 0.30
CA MET A 261 10.13 27.96 1.72
C MET A 261 8.88 28.55 2.38
N GLY A 262 8.54 29.81 2.10
CA GLY A 262 7.30 30.43 2.59
C GLY A 262 6.05 29.72 2.09
N GLN A 263 6.01 29.35 0.81
CA GLN A 263 4.91 28.56 0.23
C GLN A 263 4.80 27.17 0.85
N MET A 264 5.92 26.46 1.02
CA MET A 264 5.93 25.15 1.68
C MET A 264 5.51 25.25 3.15
N ALA A 265 5.93 26.29 3.87
CA ALA A 265 5.49 26.53 5.25
C ALA A 265 3.98 26.77 5.33
N MET A 266 3.40 27.56 4.41
CA MET A 266 1.95 27.75 4.31
C MET A 266 1.23 26.43 3.99
N ALA A 267 1.74 25.65 3.03
CA ALA A 267 1.20 24.35 2.67
C ALA A 267 1.23 23.37 3.85
N MET A 268 2.34 23.32 4.59
CA MET A 268 2.47 22.53 5.82
C MET A 268 1.47 22.96 6.90
N GLY A 269 1.28 24.28 7.09
CA GLY A 269 0.25 24.80 8.00
C GLY A 269 -1.17 24.35 7.62
N LYS A 270 -1.49 24.34 6.32
CA LYS A 270 -2.77 23.82 5.80
C LYS A 270 -2.92 22.32 6.05
N LEU A 271 -1.88 21.53 5.77
CA LEU A 271 -1.89 20.09 6.06
C LEU A 271 -2.09 19.81 7.54
N GLY A 272 -1.57 20.65 8.44
CA GLY A 272 -1.79 20.55 9.88
C GLY A 272 -3.27 20.63 10.30
N THR A 273 -4.15 21.21 9.47
CA THR A 273 -5.59 21.27 9.77
C THR A 273 -6.32 19.93 9.55
N LEU A 274 -5.71 18.97 8.83
CA LEU A 274 -6.30 17.67 8.53
C LEU A 274 -6.63 16.87 9.80
N GLU A 275 -5.81 16.98 10.86
CA GLU A 275 -6.05 16.32 12.15
C GLU A 275 -7.42 16.74 12.71
N GLY A 276 -7.74 18.03 12.65
CA GLY A 276 -8.99 18.58 13.14
C GLY A 276 -10.22 18.04 12.40
N PHE A 277 -10.10 17.72 11.11
CA PHE A 277 -11.17 17.08 10.35
C PHE A 277 -11.40 15.63 10.77
N ILE A 278 -10.34 14.86 11.01
CA ILE A 278 -10.46 13.48 11.49
C ILE A 278 -11.12 13.46 12.86
N LEU A 279 -10.68 14.33 13.77
CA LEU A 279 -11.25 14.43 15.10
C LEU A 279 -12.74 14.81 15.06
N GLN A 280 -13.13 15.75 14.20
CA GLN A 280 -14.55 16.10 14.02
C GLN A 280 -15.37 14.95 13.44
N ALA A 281 -14.83 14.21 12.48
CA ALA A 281 -15.48 13.03 11.91
C ALA A 281 -15.66 11.90 12.94
N ASP A 282 -14.67 11.67 13.81
CA ASP A 282 -14.78 10.68 14.88
C ASP A 282 -15.74 11.11 15.99
N ASN A 283 -15.75 12.39 16.36
CA ASN A 283 -16.77 12.93 17.25
C ASN A 283 -18.19 12.73 16.70
N LEU A 284 -18.38 12.88 15.38
CA LEU A 284 -19.68 12.64 14.75
C LEU A 284 -20.09 11.16 14.87
N ARG A 285 -19.17 10.22 14.66
CA ARG A 285 -19.41 8.77 14.84
C ARG A 285 -19.74 8.42 16.29
N GLN A 286 -18.97 8.95 17.23
CA GLN A 286 -19.19 8.74 18.65
C GLN A 286 -20.58 9.25 19.08
N ARG A 287 -20.92 10.48 18.69
CA ARG A 287 -22.26 11.04 18.97
C ARG A 287 -23.36 10.21 18.34
N MET A 288 -23.18 9.75 17.11
CA MET A 288 -24.17 8.88 16.44
C MET A 288 -24.41 7.60 17.24
N LEU A 289 -23.36 6.88 17.67
CA LEU A 289 -23.51 5.66 18.47
C LEU A 289 -24.23 5.94 19.79
N GLN A 290 -23.88 7.03 20.47
CA GLN A 290 -24.52 7.43 21.73
C GLN A 290 -26.00 7.81 21.54
N GLN A 291 -26.34 8.58 20.49
CA GLN A 291 -27.75 8.93 20.22
C GLN A 291 -28.56 7.72 19.80
N MET A 292 -28.01 6.84 18.96
CA MET A 292 -28.66 5.59 18.59
C MET A 292 -28.97 4.75 19.84
N HIS A 293 -28.01 4.61 20.75
CA HIS A 293 -28.23 3.89 22.01
C HIS A 293 -29.30 4.53 22.90
N ARG A 294 -29.44 5.86 22.89
CA ARG A 294 -30.51 6.57 23.63
C ARG A 294 -31.89 6.38 23.02
N ILE A 295 -31.98 6.23 21.70
CA ILE A 295 -33.25 6.03 20.98
C ILE A 295 -33.73 4.57 21.13
N LEU A 296 -32.80 3.62 21.09
CA LEU A 296 -33.09 2.20 21.10
C LEU A 296 -33.25 1.64 22.52
N THR A 297 -34.07 0.61 22.66
CA THR A 297 -34.05 -0.23 23.87
C THR A 297 -32.71 -0.95 23.98
N THR A 298 -32.39 -1.50 25.16
CA THR A 298 -31.16 -2.27 25.37
C THR A 298 -31.05 -3.46 24.41
N ARG A 299 -32.16 -4.17 24.16
CA ARG A 299 -32.17 -5.32 23.24
C ARG A 299 -32.03 -4.91 21.77
N GLN A 300 -32.65 -3.79 21.37
CA GLN A 300 -32.44 -3.23 20.03
C GLN A 300 -30.99 -2.74 19.87
N SER A 301 -30.41 -2.09 20.89
CA SER A 301 -29.00 -1.68 20.89
C SER A 301 -28.05 -2.87 20.74
N ALA A 302 -28.31 -3.97 21.45
CA ALA A 302 -27.55 -5.21 21.30
C ALA A 302 -27.60 -5.73 19.85
N ARG A 303 -28.78 -5.79 19.24
CA ARG A 303 -28.94 -6.18 17.83
C ARG A 303 -28.22 -5.23 16.87
N ALA A 304 -28.31 -3.92 17.12
CA ALA A 304 -27.61 -2.91 16.32
C ALA A 304 -26.10 -3.11 16.35
N LEU A 305 -25.51 -3.26 17.54
CA LEU A 305 -24.08 -3.47 17.69
C LEU A 305 -23.61 -4.79 17.05
N LEU A 306 -24.40 -5.86 17.14
CA LEU A 306 -24.13 -7.11 16.42
C LEU A 306 -24.15 -6.91 14.90
N ALA A 307 -25.17 -6.21 14.37
CA ALA A 307 -25.27 -5.92 12.94
C ALA A 307 -24.10 -5.06 12.43
N ILE A 308 -23.67 -4.06 13.21
CA ILE A 308 -22.46 -3.25 12.91
C ILE A 308 -21.22 -4.15 12.88
N GLY A 309 -21.02 -4.99 13.90
CA GLY A 309 -19.88 -5.90 13.98
C GLY A 309 -19.85 -6.88 12.82
N ASP A 310 -20.99 -7.48 12.48
CA ASP A 310 -21.14 -8.43 11.38
C ASP A 310 -20.87 -7.77 10.02
N TYR A 311 -21.31 -6.54 9.81
CA TYR A 311 -21.01 -5.78 8.61
C TYR A 311 -19.50 -5.60 8.39
N PHE A 312 -18.77 -5.10 9.40
CA PHE A 312 -17.32 -4.92 9.28
C PHE A 312 -16.55 -6.23 9.23
N ALA A 313 -17.01 -7.28 9.92
CA ALA A 313 -16.42 -8.61 9.81
C ALA A 313 -16.56 -9.18 8.40
N ARG A 314 -17.71 -8.97 7.74
CA ARG A 314 -17.92 -9.38 6.33
C ARG A 314 -17.01 -8.64 5.37
N LEU A 315 -16.78 -7.33 5.55
CA LEU A 315 -15.80 -6.58 4.75
C LEU A 315 -14.38 -7.15 4.88
N ARG A 316 -13.96 -7.47 6.11
CA ARG A 316 -12.66 -8.11 6.36
C ARG A 316 -12.55 -9.51 5.73
N ALA A 317 -13.61 -10.31 5.85
CA ALA A 317 -13.69 -11.63 5.22
C ALA A 317 -13.62 -11.53 3.69
N LEU A 318 -14.35 -10.58 3.09
CA LEU A 318 -14.30 -10.29 1.65
C LEU A 318 -12.88 -9.94 1.19
N SER A 319 -12.17 -9.10 1.95
CA SER A 319 -10.78 -8.78 1.63
C SER A 319 -9.88 -10.01 1.66
N SER A 320 -10.10 -10.91 2.63
CA SER A 320 -9.31 -12.14 2.76
C SER A 320 -9.56 -13.09 1.59
N LEU A 321 -10.83 -13.29 1.21
CA LEU A 321 -11.23 -14.07 0.05
C LEU A 321 -10.66 -13.49 -1.25
N TRP A 322 -10.70 -12.17 -1.40
CA TRP A 322 -10.12 -11.48 -2.56
C TRP A 322 -8.63 -11.76 -2.67
N LEU A 323 -7.88 -11.67 -1.57
CA LEU A 323 -6.43 -11.92 -1.57
C LEU A 323 -6.08 -13.40 -1.84
N ALA A 324 -6.93 -14.33 -1.43
CA ALA A 324 -6.75 -15.77 -1.61
C ALA A 324 -7.15 -16.31 -3.00
N ARG A 325 -7.73 -15.47 -3.88
CA ARG A 325 -8.16 -15.91 -5.21
C ARG A 325 -6.97 -16.39 -6.07
N PRO A 326 -7.14 -17.41 -6.92
CA PRO A 326 -6.11 -17.81 -7.88
C PRO A 326 -5.71 -16.61 -8.75
N ARG A 327 -4.40 -16.44 -8.96
CA ARG A 327 -3.87 -15.49 -9.94
C ARG A 327 -3.53 -16.28 -11.20
N GLU A 328 -4.12 -15.87 -12.33
CA GLU A 328 -3.73 -16.32 -13.67
C GLU A 328 -2.35 -15.76 -14.05
#